data_AF-A0A9W8K4I8-F1
#
_entry.id   AF-A0A9W8K4I8-F1
#
_cell.length_a   1.000
_cell.length_b   1.000
_cell.length_c   1.000
_cell.angle_alpha   90.00
_cell.angle_beta   90.00
_cell.angle_gamma   90.00
#
_symmetry.space_group_name_H-M   'P 1'
#
loop_
_entity.id
_entity.type
_entity.pdbx_description
1 polymer ?
#
loop_
_entity_poly.entity_id
_entity_poly.type
_entity_poly.pdbx_seq_one_letter_code
_entity_poly.pdbx_strand_id
1 'polypeptide(L)'
;MAAFNKVLSSVLLAIAYSSVASAFQERSVVDDLKHSTHRVRHIGRDLKLEVFHPESTYETFGTGIEHTLDARAPRDLNSTALSFVQSRLGVDPSSVGFKSGYTEGGEKFAYVKQYHDGIPFINAVANVAWKDDKVVSFGASFVKPKSIAGSRPTVAVSSVISKVEAAFDGKYNGQPTGLEYLAQADGSVALVHTIQIQNLDVNSWYEVYVDAHTGEVLSATDYVADASYTVLPINKKILTEGQETLTNPQDTLASPSGWHAWGTTTTTTTSYCYSSVATTFSLIVARRPH
;
A
#
# COMPACT_ATOMS: atom_id res chain seq x y z
N MET A 1 61.19 7.27 32.03
CA MET A 1 60.86 7.89 30.72
C MET A 1 60.59 6.81 29.66
N ALA A 2 59.49 6.06 29.76
CA ALA A 2 59.12 5.05 28.75
C ALA A 2 57.61 4.80 28.63
N ALA A 3 56.81 5.18 29.63
CA ALA A 3 55.36 4.99 29.61
C ALA A 3 54.58 6.14 28.93
N PHE A 4 55.14 7.37 28.89
CA PHE A 4 54.43 8.54 28.34
C PHE A 4 54.42 8.57 26.81
N ASN A 5 55.43 7.99 26.14
CA ASN A 5 55.51 7.97 24.67
C ASN A 5 54.54 6.97 24.03
N LYS A 6 54.04 5.96 24.76
CA LYS A 6 53.08 4.99 24.21
C LYS A 6 51.65 5.54 24.18
N VAL A 7 51.29 6.39 25.14
CA VAL A 7 49.95 7.02 25.21
C VAL A 7 49.80 8.12 24.14
N LEU A 8 50.87 8.87 23.86
CA LEU A 8 50.88 9.88 22.79
C LEU A 8 50.78 9.27 21.38
N SER A 9 51.38 8.09 21.14
CA SER A 9 51.24 7.39 19.86
C SER A 9 49.84 6.84 19.60
N SER A 10 49.10 6.41 20.64
CA SER A 10 47.73 5.90 20.45
C SER A 10 46.70 7.01 20.21
N VAL A 11 46.91 8.21 20.78
CA VAL A 11 46.01 9.36 20.57
C VAL A 11 46.23 9.99 19.19
N LEU A 12 47.47 10.07 18.71
CA LEU A 12 47.77 10.59 17.37
C LEU A 12 47.25 9.68 16.24
N LEU A 13 47.22 8.35 16.45
CA LEU A 13 46.64 7.42 15.47
C LEU A 13 45.10 7.54 15.43
N ALA A 14 44.43 7.76 16.56
CA ALA A 14 42.97 7.96 16.60
C ALA A 14 42.53 9.29 15.96
N ILE A 15 43.35 10.34 16.03
CA ILE A 15 43.06 11.64 15.40
C ILE A 15 43.35 11.59 13.88
N ALA A 16 44.38 10.87 13.43
CA ALA A 16 44.69 10.72 12.01
C ALA A 16 43.67 9.89 11.21
N TYR A 17 42.89 9.02 11.86
CA TYR A 17 41.77 8.30 11.23
C TYR A 17 40.43 9.05 11.29
N SER A 18 40.36 10.23 11.93
CA SER A 18 39.12 10.99 12.06
C SER A 18 38.88 12.01 10.94
N SER A 19 39.86 12.23 10.04
CA SER A 19 39.79 13.21 8.95
C SER A 19 39.56 12.61 7.56
N VAL A 20 39.06 11.38 7.47
CA VAL A 20 38.42 10.87 6.24
C VAL A 20 36.95 10.57 6.52
N ALA A 21 36.26 11.54 7.10
CA ALA A 21 34.86 11.74 6.73
C ALA A 21 34.89 12.15 5.26
N SER A 22 34.91 11.16 4.36
CA SER A 22 34.33 11.35 3.04
C SER A 22 32.96 11.90 3.31
N ALA A 23 32.78 13.21 3.14
CA ALA A 23 31.47 13.77 2.97
C ALA A 23 30.87 12.93 1.84
N PHE A 24 29.98 12.02 2.20
CA PHE A 24 28.96 11.59 1.27
C PHE A 24 28.24 12.90 0.97
N GLN A 25 28.73 13.63 -0.03
CA GLN A 25 27.87 14.46 -0.83
C GLN A 25 26.83 13.47 -1.30
N GLU A 26 25.74 13.41 -0.55
CA GLU A 26 24.47 12.94 -1.02
C GLU A 26 24.32 13.67 -2.35
N ARG A 27 24.66 12.94 -3.41
CA ARG A 27 24.50 13.38 -4.78
C ARG A 27 23.03 13.64 -4.83
N SER A 28 22.68 14.92 -4.79
CA SER A 28 21.34 15.46 -4.82
C SER A 28 20.50 14.52 -5.67
N VAL A 29 19.71 13.68 -5.00
CA VAL A 29 18.76 12.76 -5.65
C VAL A 29 17.60 13.64 -6.09
N VAL A 30 17.91 14.52 -7.03
CA VAL A 30 16.97 15.26 -7.84
C VAL A 30 17.02 14.58 -9.20
N ASP A 31 16.79 13.26 -9.20
CA ASP A 31 16.47 12.49 -10.41
C ASP A 31 15.89 11.08 -10.12
N ASP A 32 15.41 10.81 -8.90
CA ASP A 32 14.79 9.51 -8.56
C ASP A 32 13.54 9.66 -7.67
N LEU A 33 12.68 10.63 -7.99
CA LEU A 33 11.25 10.49 -7.70
C LEU A 33 10.62 9.49 -8.70
N LYS A 34 11.30 8.36 -8.89
CA LYS A 34 10.82 7.20 -9.61
C LYS A 34 10.07 6.39 -8.57
N HIS A 35 8.75 6.28 -8.71
CA HIS A 35 7.89 5.56 -7.78
C HIS A 35 8.54 4.22 -7.38
N SER A 36 9.01 4.08 -6.13
CA SER A 36 9.76 2.91 -5.70
C SER A 36 8.85 1.68 -5.79
N THR A 37 9.07 0.84 -6.81
CA THR A 37 8.34 -0.42 -7.05
C THR A 37 8.66 -1.50 -6.02
N HIS A 38 9.66 -1.25 -5.15
CA HIS A 38 10.11 -2.16 -4.12
C HIS A 38 10.01 -1.52 -2.75
N ARG A 39 9.60 -2.31 -1.76
CA ARG A 39 9.62 -1.94 -0.35
C ARG A 39 10.08 -3.13 0.48
N VAL A 40 11.21 -2.97 1.17
CA VAL A 40 11.66 -3.95 2.16
C VAL A 40 10.89 -3.74 3.47
N ARG A 41 10.36 -4.82 4.03
CA ARG A 41 9.74 -4.86 5.35
C ARG A 41 10.50 -5.82 6.25
N HIS A 42 10.68 -5.40 7.50
CA HIS A 42 11.16 -6.25 8.57
C HIS A 42 9.96 -6.60 9.43
N ILE A 43 9.72 -7.89 9.60
CA ILE A 43 8.61 -8.45 10.37
C ILE A 43 9.23 -9.25 11.52
N GLY A 44 8.92 -8.84 12.74
CA GLY A 44 9.64 -9.34 13.91
C GLY A 44 11.15 -9.07 13.81
N ARG A 45 11.94 -9.92 14.45
CA ARG A 45 13.40 -9.76 14.51
C ARG A 45 14.14 -10.31 13.29
N ASP A 46 13.58 -11.33 12.63
CA ASP A 46 14.34 -12.18 11.70
C ASP A 46 13.74 -12.31 10.30
N LEU A 47 12.50 -11.85 10.06
CA LEU A 47 11.85 -11.97 8.75
C LEU A 47 11.99 -10.67 7.95
N LYS A 48 12.70 -10.74 6.81
CA LYS A 48 12.81 -9.64 5.84
C LYS A 48 12.06 -10.03 4.57
N LEU A 49 11.04 -9.26 4.21
CA LEU A 49 10.26 -9.45 2.98
C LEU A 49 10.44 -8.27 2.04
N GLU A 50 10.61 -8.56 0.76
CA GLU A 50 10.61 -7.54 -0.28
C GLU A 50 9.24 -7.52 -0.97
N VAL A 51 8.49 -6.44 -0.74
CA VAL A 51 7.19 -6.22 -1.36
C VAL A 51 7.40 -5.53 -2.69
N PHE A 52 6.93 -6.18 -3.77
CA PHE A 52 7.00 -5.65 -5.12
C PHE A 52 5.62 -5.21 -5.62
N HIS A 53 5.58 -4.00 -6.17
CA HIS A 53 4.45 -3.45 -6.89
C HIS A 53 4.88 -3.18 -8.34
N PRO A 54 4.20 -3.77 -9.34
CA PRO A 54 4.48 -3.50 -10.74
C PRO A 54 4.43 -2.01 -11.05
N GLU A 55 5.28 -1.60 -12.00
CA GLU A 55 5.27 -0.25 -12.53
C GLU A 55 3.86 0.11 -13.03
N SER A 56 3.41 1.31 -12.68
CA SER A 56 2.09 1.79 -13.07
C SER A 56 2.19 2.94 -14.06
N THR A 57 1.28 2.94 -15.03
CA THR A 57 1.03 4.07 -15.90
C THR A 57 -0.15 4.85 -15.37
N TYR A 58 -0.11 6.18 -15.45
CA TYR A 58 -1.24 7.04 -15.08
C TYR A 58 -1.45 8.12 -16.13
N GLU A 59 -2.69 8.29 -16.54
CA GLU A 59 -3.13 9.20 -17.59
C GLU A 59 -4.29 10.07 -17.10
N THR A 60 -4.32 11.32 -17.56
CA THR A 60 -5.44 12.24 -17.34
C THR A 60 -5.89 12.83 -18.67
N PHE A 61 -7.20 13.06 -18.81
CA PHE A 61 -7.83 13.43 -20.07
C PHE A 61 -8.49 14.81 -20.05
N GLY A 62 -8.14 15.67 -19.09
CA GLY A 62 -8.70 17.01 -18.97
C GLY A 62 -10.23 16.99 -18.85
N THR A 63 -10.93 17.50 -19.86
CA THR A 63 -12.41 17.51 -19.95
C THR A 63 -13.03 16.13 -20.18
N GLY A 64 -12.20 15.10 -20.35
CA GLY A 64 -12.59 13.71 -20.48
C GLY A 64 -12.74 13.25 -21.93
N ILE A 65 -12.49 11.95 -22.15
CA ILE A 65 -12.70 11.27 -23.42
C ILE A 65 -13.99 10.44 -23.39
N GLU A 66 -14.65 10.36 -24.54
CA GLU A 66 -15.79 9.47 -24.71
C GLU A 66 -15.30 8.03 -24.91
N HIS A 67 -15.98 7.09 -24.26
CA HIS A 67 -15.79 5.67 -24.50
C HIS A 67 -17.09 5.10 -25.04
N THR A 68 -17.11 4.74 -26.32
CA THR A 68 -18.30 4.17 -26.96
C THR A 68 -18.39 2.69 -26.60
N LEU A 69 -19.41 2.33 -25.84
CA LEU A 69 -19.87 0.94 -25.74
C LEU A 69 -20.76 0.61 -26.93
N ASP A 70 -20.76 -0.65 -27.35
CA ASP A 70 -21.76 -1.16 -28.28
C ASP A 70 -23.17 -0.83 -27.76
N ALA A 71 -24.06 -0.32 -28.62
CA ALA A 71 -25.40 0.11 -28.21
C ALA A 71 -26.26 -1.03 -27.62
N ARG A 72 -25.84 -2.29 -27.83
CA ARG A 72 -26.47 -3.51 -27.31
C ARG A 72 -25.84 -4.03 -26.01
N ALA A 73 -24.72 -3.45 -25.58
CA ALA A 73 -24.06 -3.85 -24.35
C ALA A 73 -24.77 -3.24 -23.12
N PRO A 74 -24.75 -3.94 -21.97
CA PRO A 74 -25.13 -3.34 -20.70
C PRO A 74 -24.38 -2.02 -20.45
N ARG A 75 -25.07 -1.01 -19.90
CA ARG A 75 -24.49 0.31 -19.56
C ARG A 75 -24.19 0.47 -18.07
N ASP A 76 -24.00 -0.63 -17.36
CA ASP A 76 -23.62 -0.58 -15.96
C ASP A 76 -22.12 -0.25 -15.81
N LEU A 77 -21.71 0.16 -14.61
CA LEU A 77 -20.34 0.58 -14.34
C LEU A 77 -19.31 -0.53 -14.61
N ASN A 78 -19.66 -1.79 -14.32
CA ASN A 78 -18.75 -2.92 -14.49
C ASN A 78 -18.47 -3.16 -15.97
N SER A 79 -19.51 -3.33 -16.79
CA SER A 79 -19.36 -3.52 -18.24
C SER A 79 -18.65 -2.35 -18.92
N THR A 80 -18.95 -1.12 -18.50
CA THR A 80 -18.28 0.09 -18.99
C THR A 80 -16.80 0.11 -18.67
N ALA A 81 -16.44 -0.19 -17.41
CA ALA A 81 -15.06 -0.22 -16.96
C ALA A 81 -14.25 -1.31 -17.66
N LEU A 82 -14.78 -2.53 -17.73
CA LEU A 82 -14.11 -3.64 -18.39
C LEU A 82 -13.85 -3.35 -19.86
N SER A 83 -14.85 -2.84 -20.59
CA SER A 83 -14.68 -2.50 -22.00
C SER A 83 -13.63 -1.40 -22.22
N PHE A 84 -13.61 -0.37 -21.37
CA PHE A 84 -12.61 0.70 -21.46
C PHE A 84 -11.19 0.18 -21.19
N VAL A 85 -11.01 -0.64 -20.14
CA VAL A 85 -9.70 -1.21 -19.81
C VAL A 85 -9.20 -2.15 -20.92
N GLN A 86 -10.09 -3.00 -21.44
CA GLN A 86 -9.78 -3.91 -22.55
C GLN A 86 -9.33 -3.15 -23.80
N SER A 87 -10.08 -2.11 -24.19
CA SER A 87 -9.75 -1.32 -25.39
C SER A 87 -8.48 -0.49 -25.20
N ARG A 88 -8.29 0.13 -24.02
CA ARG A 88 -7.13 0.99 -23.74
C ARG A 88 -5.83 0.21 -23.64
N LEU A 89 -5.86 -0.99 -23.04
CA LEU A 89 -4.66 -1.82 -22.85
C LEU A 89 -4.47 -2.88 -23.95
N GLY A 90 -5.47 -3.12 -24.79
CA GLY A 90 -5.43 -4.17 -25.83
C GLY A 90 -5.32 -5.57 -25.24
N VAL A 91 -6.07 -5.84 -24.17
CA VAL A 91 -6.04 -7.13 -23.44
C VAL A 91 -7.30 -7.96 -23.67
N ASP A 92 -7.16 -9.28 -23.53
CA ASP A 92 -8.27 -10.21 -23.74
C ASP A 92 -9.36 -10.05 -22.66
N PRO A 93 -10.66 -10.16 -23.00
CA PRO A 93 -11.73 -10.04 -22.03
C PRO A 93 -11.65 -11.02 -20.84
N SER A 94 -11.10 -12.22 -21.04
CA SER A 94 -10.90 -13.21 -19.98
C SER A 94 -9.73 -12.88 -19.04
N SER A 95 -8.84 -11.96 -19.46
CA SER A 95 -7.68 -11.53 -18.68
C SER A 95 -7.95 -10.36 -17.75
N VAL A 96 -9.21 -9.91 -17.66
CA VAL A 96 -9.63 -8.81 -16.80
C VAL A 96 -10.92 -9.12 -16.05
N GLY A 97 -11.05 -8.60 -14.84
CA GLY A 97 -12.27 -8.75 -14.05
C GLY A 97 -12.52 -7.54 -13.17
N PHE A 98 -13.79 -7.16 -13.04
CA PHE A 98 -14.18 -6.02 -12.23
C PHE A 98 -14.07 -6.37 -10.75
N LYS A 99 -13.36 -5.52 -9.99
CA LYS A 99 -13.13 -5.71 -8.56
C LYS A 99 -14.17 -4.97 -7.74
N SER A 100 -14.34 -3.68 -8.00
CA SER A 100 -15.26 -2.81 -7.29
C SER A 100 -15.43 -1.49 -8.03
N GLY A 101 -16.43 -0.72 -7.63
CA GLY A 101 -16.64 0.63 -8.14
C GLY A 101 -17.84 1.27 -7.48
N TYR A 102 -17.93 2.59 -7.62
CA TYR A 102 -19.04 3.37 -7.09
C TYR A 102 -19.34 4.56 -7.98
N THR A 103 -20.51 5.16 -7.76
CA THR A 103 -20.98 6.35 -8.46
C THR A 103 -21.51 7.33 -7.43
N GLU A 104 -21.00 8.55 -7.45
CA GLU A 104 -21.38 9.62 -6.53
C GLU A 104 -21.30 10.97 -7.25
N GLY A 105 -22.31 11.82 -7.08
CA GLY A 105 -22.25 13.20 -7.58
C GLY A 105 -22.05 13.37 -9.10
N GLY A 106 -22.42 12.38 -9.93
CA GLY A 106 -22.16 12.39 -11.37
C GLY A 106 -20.75 11.92 -11.76
N GLU A 107 -19.95 11.53 -10.78
CA GLU A 107 -18.64 10.91 -10.96
C GLU A 107 -18.74 9.40 -10.76
N LYS A 108 -17.90 8.64 -11.47
CA LYS A 108 -17.83 7.18 -11.35
C LYS A 108 -16.40 6.77 -11.15
N PHE A 109 -16.18 5.75 -10.33
CA PHE A 109 -14.87 5.19 -10.07
C PHE A 109 -14.97 3.67 -10.18
N ALA A 110 -14.08 3.06 -10.95
CA ALA A 110 -14.01 1.62 -11.10
C ALA A 110 -12.60 1.10 -10.90
N TYR A 111 -12.51 -0.08 -10.32
CA TYR A 111 -11.28 -0.83 -10.09
C TYR A 111 -11.39 -2.18 -10.78
N VAL A 112 -10.39 -2.51 -11.58
CA VAL A 112 -10.32 -3.74 -12.39
C VAL A 112 -9.03 -4.47 -12.02
N LYS A 113 -9.09 -5.79 -11.95
CA LYS A 113 -7.92 -6.65 -11.74
C LYS A 113 -7.56 -7.37 -13.03
N GLN A 114 -6.27 -7.65 -13.19
CA GLN A 114 -5.81 -8.63 -14.18
C GLN A 114 -6.15 -10.05 -13.69
N TYR A 115 -6.44 -10.95 -14.62
CA TYR A 115 -6.79 -12.36 -14.37
C TYR A 115 -5.96 -13.29 -15.26
N HIS A 116 -5.74 -14.50 -14.77
CA HIS A 116 -5.24 -15.63 -15.55
C HIS A 116 -5.92 -16.90 -15.03
N ASP A 117 -6.42 -17.77 -15.91
CA ASP A 117 -7.16 -18.99 -15.53
C ASP A 117 -8.32 -18.76 -14.53
N GLY A 118 -8.99 -17.60 -14.60
CA GLY A 118 -10.06 -17.22 -13.66
C GLY A 118 -9.58 -16.82 -12.26
N ILE A 119 -8.26 -16.74 -12.03
CA ILE A 119 -7.64 -16.33 -10.77
C ILE A 119 -7.14 -14.87 -10.91
N PRO A 120 -7.51 -13.98 -9.98
CA PRO A 120 -7.08 -12.59 -10.03
C PRO A 120 -5.62 -12.41 -9.60
N PHE A 121 -5.00 -11.36 -10.10
CA PHE A 121 -3.72 -10.89 -9.61
C PHE A 121 -3.91 -9.96 -8.38
N ILE A 122 -2.98 -10.02 -7.43
CA ILE A 122 -2.97 -9.17 -6.24
C ILE A 122 -2.52 -7.75 -6.61
N ASN A 123 -1.38 -7.64 -7.29
CA ASN A 123 -0.65 -6.40 -7.52
C ASN A 123 -0.75 -5.88 -8.97
N ALA A 124 -1.63 -6.45 -9.79
CA ALA A 124 -1.92 -5.95 -11.15
C ALA A 124 -3.36 -5.44 -11.25
N VAL A 125 -3.51 -4.12 -11.09
CA VAL A 125 -4.80 -3.45 -10.98
C VAL A 125 -4.89 -2.29 -11.97
N ALA A 126 -6.12 -1.91 -12.30
CA ALA A 126 -6.42 -0.72 -13.06
C ALA A 126 -7.52 0.09 -12.35
N ASN A 127 -7.42 1.41 -12.43
CA ASN A 127 -8.42 2.34 -11.93
C ASN A 127 -8.88 3.24 -13.08
N VAL A 128 -10.18 3.50 -13.13
CA VAL A 128 -10.79 4.38 -14.12
C VAL A 128 -11.72 5.33 -13.39
N ALA A 129 -11.64 6.63 -13.71
CA ALA A 129 -12.55 7.63 -13.20
C ALA A 129 -13.30 8.31 -14.35
N TRP A 130 -14.59 8.54 -14.14
CA TRP A 130 -15.46 9.28 -15.06
C TRP A 130 -16.05 10.49 -14.39
N LYS A 131 -16.29 11.52 -15.20
CA LYS A 131 -17.10 12.69 -14.86
C LYS A 131 -17.99 13.02 -16.05
N ASP A 132 -19.28 13.26 -15.81
CA ASP A 132 -20.25 13.55 -16.88
C ASP A 132 -20.23 12.48 -17.99
N ASP A 133 -20.14 11.20 -17.60
CA ASP A 133 -20.02 10.03 -18.48
C ASP A 133 -18.77 9.97 -19.37
N LYS A 134 -17.78 10.85 -19.14
CA LYS A 134 -16.49 10.86 -19.85
C LYS A 134 -15.36 10.39 -18.96
N VAL A 135 -14.45 9.58 -19.49
CA VAL A 135 -13.27 9.12 -18.73
C VAL A 135 -12.33 10.30 -18.54
N VAL A 136 -12.03 10.65 -17.28
CA VAL A 136 -11.15 11.78 -16.92
C VAL A 136 -9.77 11.35 -16.46
N SER A 137 -9.64 10.14 -15.90
CA SER A 137 -8.35 9.55 -15.57
C SER A 137 -8.34 8.05 -15.67
N PHE A 138 -7.16 7.50 -15.95
CA PHE A 138 -6.92 6.08 -16.04
C PHE A 138 -5.55 5.75 -15.47
N GLY A 139 -5.46 4.72 -14.63
CA GLY A 139 -4.18 4.14 -14.24
C GLY A 139 -4.20 2.62 -14.31
N ALA A 140 -3.05 2.01 -14.60
CA ALA A 140 -2.92 0.56 -14.67
C ALA A 140 -1.52 0.09 -14.28
N SER A 141 -1.44 -1.06 -13.60
CA SER A 141 -0.21 -1.77 -13.25
C SER A 141 -0.20 -3.20 -13.78
N PHE A 142 -0.89 -3.44 -14.91
CA PHE A 142 -0.99 -4.78 -15.51
C PHE A 142 0.38 -5.26 -15.99
N VAL A 143 0.64 -6.55 -15.79
CA VAL A 143 1.93 -7.17 -16.09
C VAL A 143 1.85 -8.03 -17.34
N LYS A 144 2.98 -8.13 -18.06
CA LYS A 144 3.20 -9.10 -19.12
C LYS A 144 4.23 -10.11 -18.61
N PRO A 145 3.79 -11.20 -17.95
CA PRO A 145 4.70 -12.09 -17.25
C PRO A 145 5.58 -12.87 -18.23
N LYS A 146 6.83 -13.14 -17.83
CA LYS A 146 7.75 -14.02 -18.56
C LYS A 146 7.40 -15.49 -18.33
N SER A 147 6.96 -15.81 -17.11
CA SER A 147 6.50 -17.13 -16.69
C SER A 147 5.37 -16.98 -15.68
N ILE A 148 4.49 -17.96 -15.64
CA ILE A 148 3.37 -18.01 -14.70
C ILE A 148 3.28 -19.41 -14.11
N ALA A 149 3.13 -19.48 -12.79
CA ALA A 149 2.88 -20.73 -12.07
C ALA A 149 1.55 -21.35 -12.49
N GLY A 150 1.41 -22.67 -12.34
CA GLY A 150 0.17 -23.36 -12.67
C GLY A 150 -0.95 -22.98 -11.70
N SER A 151 -2.19 -22.88 -12.20
CA SER A 151 -3.38 -22.47 -11.41
C SER A 151 -3.84 -23.46 -10.34
N ARG A 152 -3.22 -24.66 -10.25
CA ARG A 152 -3.58 -25.71 -9.30
C ARG A 152 -2.57 -25.77 -8.16
N PRO A 153 -2.93 -25.39 -6.92
CA PRO A 153 -2.00 -25.42 -5.80
C PRO A 153 -1.56 -26.86 -5.49
N THR A 154 -0.27 -27.05 -5.21
CA THR A 154 0.27 -28.36 -4.80
C THR A 154 0.51 -28.45 -3.28
N VAL A 155 0.53 -27.31 -2.59
CA VAL A 155 0.60 -27.20 -1.13
C VAL A 155 -0.77 -26.79 -0.60
N ALA A 156 -1.26 -27.50 0.42
CA ALA A 156 -2.51 -27.15 1.09
C ALA A 156 -2.32 -25.94 2.02
N VAL A 157 -3.25 -24.98 1.98
CA VAL A 157 -3.19 -23.79 2.85
C VAL A 157 -3.12 -24.15 4.34
N SER A 158 -3.83 -25.20 4.76
CA SER A 158 -3.82 -25.68 6.15
C SER A 158 -2.44 -26.14 6.63
N SER A 159 -1.59 -26.65 5.73
CA SER A 159 -0.24 -27.09 6.08
C SER A 159 0.75 -25.94 6.31
N VAL A 160 0.43 -24.73 5.84
CA VAL A 160 1.32 -23.57 5.98
C VAL A 160 0.90 -22.61 7.11
N ILE A 161 -0.35 -22.65 7.57
CA ILE A 161 -0.86 -21.71 8.59
C ILE A 161 0.05 -21.64 9.82
N SER A 162 0.42 -22.77 10.42
CA SER A 162 1.27 -22.76 11.63
C SER A 162 2.66 -22.17 11.39
N LYS A 163 3.22 -22.35 10.18
CA LYS A 163 4.50 -21.73 9.79
C LYS A 163 4.35 -20.22 9.68
N VAL A 164 3.25 -19.74 9.09
CA VAL A 164 2.99 -18.31 8.94
C VAL A 164 2.69 -17.66 10.29
N GLU A 165 1.90 -18.30 11.15
CA GLU A 165 1.64 -17.83 12.51
C GLU A 165 2.94 -17.61 13.30
N ALA A 166 3.87 -18.56 13.23
CA ALA A 166 5.17 -18.45 13.88
C ALA A 166 6.04 -17.34 13.26
N ALA A 167 6.03 -17.20 11.93
CA ALA A 167 6.85 -16.22 11.22
C ALA A 167 6.40 -14.76 11.45
N PHE A 168 5.11 -14.54 11.69
CA PHE A 168 4.51 -13.22 11.89
C PHE A 168 4.17 -12.91 13.35
N ASP A 169 4.52 -13.83 14.28
CA ASP A 169 4.18 -13.73 15.70
C ASP A 169 2.70 -13.39 15.92
N GLY A 170 1.80 -14.14 15.28
CA GLY A 170 0.37 -13.88 15.35
C GLY A 170 -0.48 -15.12 15.12
N LYS A 171 -1.79 -14.92 15.02
CA LYS A 171 -2.78 -16.00 14.84
C LYS A 171 -3.61 -15.79 13.59
N TYR A 172 -3.93 -16.90 12.91
CA TYR A 172 -4.91 -16.86 11.84
C TYR A 172 -6.26 -16.40 12.41
N ASN A 173 -6.82 -15.33 11.85
CA ASN A 173 -8.00 -14.67 12.39
C ASN A 173 -9.34 -15.23 11.88
N GLY A 174 -9.31 -16.33 11.12
CA GLY A 174 -10.50 -16.97 10.58
C GLY A 174 -11.06 -16.34 9.29
N GLN A 175 -10.45 -15.27 8.78
CA GLN A 175 -10.86 -14.66 7.51
C GLN A 175 -10.62 -15.62 6.33
N PRO A 176 -11.54 -15.74 5.36
CA PRO A 176 -11.41 -16.68 4.26
C PRO A 176 -10.06 -16.56 3.55
N THR A 177 -9.37 -17.69 3.40
CA THR A 177 -8.14 -17.76 2.61
C THR A 177 -8.49 -17.72 1.13
N GLY A 178 -7.69 -17.00 0.34
CA GLY A 178 -7.84 -16.92 -1.11
C GLY A 178 -6.70 -17.60 -1.86
N LEU A 179 -6.90 -17.74 -3.16
CA LEU A 179 -5.88 -18.15 -4.11
C LEU A 179 -5.79 -17.04 -5.17
N GLU A 180 -4.63 -16.39 -5.27
CA GLU A 180 -4.42 -15.26 -6.18
C GLU A 180 -3.03 -15.36 -6.84
N TYR A 181 -2.81 -14.63 -7.91
CA TYR A 181 -1.50 -14.51 -8.55
C TYR A 181 -0.72 -13.29 -8.04
N LEU A 182 0.56 -13.47 -7.76
CA LEU A 182 1.49 -12.41 -7.36
C LEU A 182 2.56 -12.23 -8.43
N ALA A 183 2.58 -11.07 -9.10
CA ALA A 183 3.69 -10.72 -9.98
C ALA A 183 4.93 -10.39 -9.16
N GLN A 184 6.09 -10.88 -9.59
CA GLN A 184 7.38 -10.71 -8.93
C GLN A 184 8.32 -9.81 -9.75
N ALA A 185 9.33 -9.25 -9.09
CA ALA A 185 10.27 -8.30 -9.68
C ALA A 185 11.09 -8.87 -10.85
N ASP A 186 11.33 -10.19 -10.87
CA ASP A 186 12.05 -10.87 -11.94
C ASP A 186 11.19 -11.07 -13.22
N GLY A 187 9.89 -10.75 -13.14
CA GLY A 187 8.90 -10.90 -14.19
C GLY A 187 8.19 -12.26 -14.19
N SER A 188 8.44 -13.11 -13.19
CA SER A 188 7.66 -14.33 -12.95
C SER A 188 6.38 -14.01 -12.16
N VAL A 189 5.43 -14.95 -12.16
CA VAL A 189 4.19 -14.86 -11.42
C VAL A 189 4.00 -16.13 -10.60
N ALA A 190 3.90 -15.96 -9.29
CA ALA A 190 3.63 -17.06 -8.36
C ALA A 190 2.13 -17.17 -8.09
N LEU A 191 1.63 -18.40 -7.98
CA LEU A 191 0.33 -18.67 -7.39
C LEU A 191 0.50 -18.64 -5.87
N VAL A 192 -0.30 -17.85 -5.16
CA VAL A 192 -0.16 -17.68 -3.71
C VAL A 192 -1.47 -17.93 -2.96
N HIS A 193 -1.35 -18.54 -1.78
CA HIS A 193 -2.38 -18.53 -0.76
C HIS A 193 -2.36 -17.18 -0.03
N THR A 194 -3.53 -16.59 0.17
CA THR A 194 -3.70 -15.40 1.01
C THR A 194 -4.18 -15.79 2.40
N ILE A 195 -3.45 -15.39 3.44
CA ILE A 195 -3.73 -15.78 4.83
C ILE A 195 -3.63 -14.54 5.72
N GLN A 196 -4.68 -14.24 6.46
CA GLN A 196 -4.62 -13.12 7.42
C GLN A 196 -4.14 -13.58 8.78
N ILE A 197 -3.05 -12.98 9.24
CA ILE A 197 -2.46 -13.19 10.57
C ILE A 197 -2.60 -11.90 11.37
N GLN A 198 -3.12 -12.03 12.58
CA GLN A 198 -3.35 -10.92 13.48
C GLN A 198 -2.79 -11.21 14.86
N ASN A 199 -2.12 -10.23 15.45
CA ASN A 199 -1.74 -10.22 16.86
C ASN A 199 -2.27 -8.93 17.49
N LEU A 200 -3.26 -9.07 18.37
CA LEU A 200 -3.90 -7.94 19.04
C LEU A 200 -3.02 -7.33 20.15
N ASP A 201 -2.13 -8.11 20.75
CA ASP A 201 -1.29 -7.65 21.88
C ASP A 201 -0.29 -6.59 21.44
N VAL A 202 0.22 -6.72 20.20
CA VAL A 202 1.15 -5.77 19.58
C VAL A 202 0.51 -4.97 18.44
N ASN A 203 -0.82 -5.03 18.33
CA ASN A 203 -1.61 -4.37 17.28
C ASN A 203 -1.00 -4.57 15.88
N SER A 204 -0.73 -5.82 15.50
CA SER A 204 -0.27 -6.16 14.16
C SER A 204 -1.32 -6.96 13.39
N TRP A 205 -1.46 -6.67 12.10
CA TRP A 205 -2.40 -7.35 11.22
C TRP A 205 -1.84 -7.39 9.80
N TYR A 206 -1.56 -8.59 9.33
CA TYR A 206 -0.98 -8.83 8.01
C TYR A 206 -1.88 -9.73 7.18
N GLU A 207 -1.97 -9.44 5.88
CA GLU A 207 -2.33 -10.42 4.87
C GLU A 207 -1.06 -10.96 4.23
N VAL A 208 -0.80 -12.25 4.41
CA VAL A 208 0.43 -12.91 4.00
C VAL A 208 0.20 -13.68 2.72
N TYR A 209 1.17 -13.58 1.80
CA TYR A 209 1.17 -14.24 0.51
C TYR A 209 2.18 -15.38 0.51
N VAL A 210 1.67 -16.62 0.51
CA VAL A 210 2.50 -17.84 0.58
C VAL A 210 2.43 -18.56 -0.76
N ASP A 211 3.57 -18.87 -1.36
CA ASP A 211 3.64 -19.66 -2.59
C ASP A 211 2.88 -20.98 -2.45
N ALA A 212 1.93 -21.20 -3.36
CA ALA A 212 1.01 -22.32 -3.33
C ALA A 212 1.63 -23.65 -3.81
N HIS A 213 2.88 -23.62 -4.25
CA HIS A 213 3.65 -24.78 -4.68
C HIS A 213 4.84 -25.11 -3.77
N THR A 214 5.48 -24.12 -3.17
CA THR A 214 6.64 -24.30 -2.28
C THR A 214 6.31 -24.12 -0.80
N GLY A 215 5.23 -23.39 -0.47
CA GLY A 215 4.91 -23.02 0.91
C GLY A 215 5.82 -21.95 1.50
N GLU A 216 6.56 -21.22 0.67
CA GLU A 216 7.40 -20.09 1.08
C GLU A 216 6.61 -18.80 1.19
N VAL A 217 6.93 -17.96 2.18
CA VAL A 217 6.33 -16.62 2.29
C VAL A 217 7.03 -15.72 1.29
N LEU A 218 6.28 -15.19 0.32
CA LEU A 218 6.83 -14.35 -0.73
C LEU A 218 6.66 -12.86 -0.43
N SER A 219 5.55 -12.47 0.18
CA SER A 219 5.22 -11.07 0.45
C SER A 219 4.14 -10.97 1.54
N ALA A 220 3.87 -9.77 2.01
CA ALA A 220 2.77 -9.47 2.91
C ALA A 220 2.30 -8.03 2.77
N THR A 221 0.99 -7.84 2.94
CA THR A 221 0.36 -6.53 3.12
C THR A 221 0.11 -6.31 4.61
N ASP A 222 0.43 -5.12 5.08
CA ASP A 222 0.21 -4.68 6.46
C ASP A 222 -1.06 -3.83 6.50
N TYR A 223 -2.05 -4.27 7.28
CA TYR A 223 -3.35 -3.61 7.42
C TYR A 223 -3.39 -2.60 8.57
N VAL A 224 -2.33 -2.52 9.37
CA VAL A 224 -2.24 -1.53 10.44
C VAL A 224 -1.82 -0.19 9.85
N ALA A 225 -2.53 0.86 10.25
CA ALA A 225 -2.21 2.23 9.89
C ALA A 225 -1.83 3.01 11.15
N ASP A 226 -0.60 3.51 11.20
CA ASP A 226 -0.16 4.45 12.23
C ASP A 226 -0.32 5.89 11.76
N ALA A 227 -0.69 6.78 12.69
CA ALA A 227 -0.75 8.22 12.44
C ALA A 227 0.43 8.92 13.13
N SER A 228 1.21 9.66 12.34
CA SER A 228 2.24 10.57 12.84
C SER A 228 2.04 11.94 12.19
N TYR A 229 2.06 12.99 13.00
CA TYR A 229 1.85 14.35 12.55
C TYR A 229 3.10 15.17 12.77
N THR A 230 3.65 15.74 11.70
CA THR A 230 4.68 16.76 11.80
C THR A 230 4.00 18.08 12.13
N VAL A 231 4.14 18.52 13.37
CA VAL A 231 3.54 19.75 13.88
C VAL A 231 4.59 20.83 14.05
N LEU A 232 4.15 22.09 14.01
CA LEU A 232 4.91 23.18 14.59
C LEU A 232 4.52 23.24 16.07
N PRO A 233 5.46 22.99 17.00
CA PRO A 233 5.22 23.13 18.43
C PRO A 233 4.57 24.47 18.79
N ILE A 234 3.63 24.48 19.75
CA ILE A 234 2.86 25.70 20.12
C ILE A 234 3.74 26.84 20.66
N ASN A 235 4.94 26.51 21.15
CA ASN A 235 5.96 27.47 21.57
C ASN A 235 6.77 28.05 20.41
N LYS A 236 6.52 27.64 19.16
CA LYS A 236 7.22 28.10 17.96
C LYS A 236 6.25 28.79 17.00
N LYS A 237 6.73 29.83 16.30
CA LYS A 237 5.88 30.72 15.50
C LYS A 237 6.02 30.56 14.00
N ILE A 238 7.16 30.07 13.53
CA ILE A 238 7.43 29.88 12.09
C ILE A 238 8.08 28.51 11.83
N LEU A 239 7.80 27.93 10.66
CA LEU A 239 8.24 26.57 10.31
C LEU A 239 9.76 26.38 10.39
N THR A 240 10.53 27.44 10.16
CA THR A 240 12.00 27.43 10.23
C THR A 240 12.56 27.31 11.64
N GLU A 241 11.73 27.49 12.69
CA GLU A 241 12.13 27.28 14.09
C GLU A 241 12.17 25.78 14.49
N GLY A 242 11.83 24.90 13.54
CA GLY A 242 11.94 23.45 13.67
C GLY A 242 10.60 22.80 14.02
N GLN A 243 10.28 21.75 13.28
CA GLN A 243 9.08 20.95 13.47
C GLN A 243 9.36 19.76 14.41
N GLU A 244 8.30 19.24 15.01
CA GLU A 244 8.34 18.02 15.81
C GLU A 244 7.36 16.99 15.24
N THR A 245 7.76 15.72 15.23
CA THR A 245 6.85 14.63 14.86
C THR A 245 6.19 14.11 16.13
N LEU A 246 4.88 14.27 16.22
CA LEU A 246 4.07 13.66 17.27
C LEU A 246 3.40 12.40 16.74
N THR A 247 3.63 11.29 17.43
CA THR A 247 2.97 10.01 17.17
C THR A 247 1.78 9.89 18.13
N ASN A 248 0.59 9.63 17.59
CA ASN A 248 -0.65 9.52 18.37
C ASN A 248 -0.89 10.68 19.37
N PRO A 249 -0.91 11.96 18.93
CA PRO A 249 -0.94 13.15 19.82
C PRO A 249 -2.27 13.37 20.58
N GLN A 250 -3.20 12.44 20.49
CA GLN A 250 -4.53 12.60 21.09
C GLN A 250 -4.44 12.72 22.62
N ASP A 251 -5.05 13.78 23.17
CA ASP A 251 -5.21 13.96 24.61
C ASP A 251 -6.40 13.11 25.09
N THR A 252 -6.10 12.04 25.82
CA THR A 252 -7.09 11.09 26.35
C THR A 252 -7.91 11.64 27.51
N LEU A 253 -7.56 12.80 28.07
CA LEU A 253 -8.34 13.49 29.11
C LEU A 253 -9.38 14.43 28.48
N ALA A 254 -8.98 15.19 27.46
CA ALA A 254 -9.85 16.10 26.72
C ALA A 254 -10.73 15.39 25.69
N SER A 255 -10.27 14.25 25.18
CA SER A 255 -11.02 13.35 24.32
C SER A 255 -10.81 11.90 24.78
N PRO A 256 -11.64 11.40 25.71
CA PRO A 256 -11.53 10.04 26.25
C PRO A 256 -11.53 8.92 25.21
N SER A 257 -12.05 9.21 24.01
CA SER A 257 -12.10 8.27 22.88
C SER A 257 -11.08 8.60 21.78
N GLY A 258 -10.28 9.66 21.91
CA GLY A 258 -9.31 10.09 20.90
C GLY A 258 -9.96 10.61 19.61
N TRP A 259 -9.16 10.78 18.54
CA TRP A 259 -9.64 11.31 17.25
C TRP A 259 -10.09 10.22 16.26
N HIS A 260 -9.94 8.94 16.64
CA HIS A 260 -10.16 7.77 15.78
C HIS A 260 -11.20 6.77 16.31
N ALA A 261 -11.98 7.15 17.32
CA ALA A 261 -13.08 6.33 17.84
C ALA A 261 -14.44 7.00 17.60
N TRP A 262 -15.45 6.17 17.34
CA TRP A 262 -16.85 6.60 17.26
C TRP A 262 -17.71 5.71 18.18
N GLY A 263 -18.32 6.31 19.19
CA GLY A 263 -19.10 5.57 20.20
C GLY A 263 -18.21 4.68 21.07
N THR A 264 -18.54 3.39 21.19
CA THR A 264 -17.77 2.40 21.96
C THR A 264 -16.66 1.73 21.14
N THR A 265 -16.51 2.08 19.86
CA THR A 265 -15.59 1.40 18.94
C THR A 265 -14.35 2.27 18.71
N THR A 266 -13.19 1.77 19.14
CA THR A 266 -11.89 2.36 18.81
C THR A 266 -11.41 1.74 17.50
N THR A 267 -11.09 2.57 16.50
CA THR A 267 -10.72 2.09 15.16
C THR A 267 -9.21 2.22 14.96
N THR A 268 -8.52 1.11 14.76
CA THR A 268 -7.08 1.06 14.40
C THR A 268 -6.86 0.89 12.89
N THR A 269 -7.94 1.00 12.11
CA THR A 269 -7.96 0.88 10.65
C THR A 269 -8.76 2.04 10.06
N THR A 270 -8.55 2.38 8.79
CA THR A 270 -9.32 3.41 8.04
C THR A 270 -10.77 2.98 7.74
N SER A 271 -11.33 2.07 8.53
CA SER A 271 -12.60 1.38 8.31
C SER A 271 -13.80 2.23 8.73
N TYR A 272 -13.94 3.42 8.15
CA TYR A 272 -15.22 4.14 8.08
C TYR A 272 -15.31 4.92 6.76
N CYS A 273 -15.56 4.19 5.68
CA CYS A 273 -16.30 4.68 4.52
C CYS A 273 -17.19 3.51 4.10
N TYR A 274 -18.51 3.76 3.95
CA TYR A 274 -19.62 2.80 3.77
C TYR A 274 -20.36 2.35 5.04
N SER A 275 -21.19 3.24 5.60
CA SER A 275 -22.64 3.00 5.59
C SER A 275 -23.40 4.32 5.55
N SER A 276 -24.51 4.30 4.81
CA SER A 276 -25.42 5.38 4.50
C SER A 276 -25.90 6.18 5.72
N VAL A 277 -25.53 7.46 5.83
CA VAL A 277 -26.43 8.60 6.09
C VAL A 277 -25.70 9.86 5.61
N ALA A 278 -26.27 10.57 4.64
CA ALA A 278 -25.84 11.91 4.29
C ALA A 278 -25.98 12.83 5.53
N THR A 279 -24.87 13.31 6.06
CA THR A 279 -24.88 14.52 6.90
C THR A 279 -23.75 15.40 6.44
N THR A 280 -24.14 16.40 5.64
CA THR A 280 -23.36 17.55 5.24
C THR A 280 -22.67 18.18 6.45
N PHE A 281 -21.35 18.14 6.53
CA PHE A 281 -20.59 19.06 7.37
C PHE A 281 -19.99 20.14 6.47
N SER A 282 -20.68 21.27 6.38
CA SER A 282 -20.12 22.51 5.84
C SER A 282 -19.11 23.07 6.84
N LEU A 283 -17.83 23.13 6.47
CA LEU A 283 -16.83 23.88 7.22
C LEU A 283 -17.00 25.38 6.89
N ILE A 284 -17.84 26.09 7.65
CA ILE A 284 -17.89 27.56 7.60
C ILE A 284 -16.69 28.09 8.37
N VAL A 285 -15.68 28.60 7.65
CA VAL A 285 -14.63 29.44 8.22
C VAL A 285 -15.24 30.82 8.50
N ALA A 286 -15.73 31.04 9.72
CA ALA A 286 -16.11 32.36 10.19
C ALA A 286 -14.85 33.13 10.62
N ARG A 287 -14.42 34.11 9.81
CA ARG A 287 -13.50 35.18 10.23
C ARG A 287 -14.19 36.02 11.31
N ARG A 288 -13.53 36.19 12.47
CA ARG A 288 -13.89 37.22 13.46
C ARG A 288 -13.69 38.62 12.88
N PRO A 289 -14.53 39.59 13.27
CA PRO A 289 -14.11 40.95 13.52
C PRO A 289 -13.95 41.20 15.02
N HIS A 290 -13.16 42.24 15.33
CA HIS A 290 -12.64 42.69 16.63
C HIS A 290 -13.65 42.84 17.76
#